data_AF-A0A7C8YPZ4-F1
#
_entry.id   AF-A0A7C8YPZ4-F1
#
_cell.length_a   1.000
_cell.length_b   1.000
_cell.length_c   1.000
_cell.angle_alpha   90.00
_cell.angle_beta   90.00
_cell.angle_gamma   90.00
#
_symmetry.space_group_name_H-M   'P 1'
#
loop_
_entity.id
_entity.type
_entity.pdbx_description
1 polymer ?
#
loop_
_entity_poly.entity_id
_entity_poly.type
_entity_poly.pdbx_seq_one_letter_code
_entity_poly.pdbx_strand_id
1 'polypeptide(L)'
;SFGLDPVWHGSRSELPFLNSLKMKMSILLGVAQMNLGILMSYFNAKFFRSSVDIWFQFIPQMIFLNSLFGYLSLLIIVKWCTGSKADLYHIMIYMFLSPTDDLGENQLFPGQKTAQLVLLL
;
A
#
# COMPACT_ATOMS: atom_id res chain seq x y z
N SER A 1 11.06 -22.69 -14.38
CA SER A 1 11.48 -22.55 -12.98
C SER A 1 10.76 -21.36 -12.39
N PHE A 2 9.98 -21.56 -11.33
CA PHE A 2 9.31 -20.48 -10.61
C PHE A 2 10.19 -20.13 -9.40
N GLY A 3 10.79 -18.96 -9.40
CA GLY A 3 11.77 -18.52 -8.41
C GLY A 3 12.71 -17.45 -9.00
N LEU A 4 13.14 -16.52 -8.14
CA LEU A 4 14.10 -15.44 -8.46
C LEU A 4 15.21 -15.93 -9.41
N ASP A 5 15.43 -15.19 -10.50
CA ASP A 5 16.41 -15.54 -11.52
C ASP A 5 17.80 -15.79 -10.90
N PRO A 6 18.45 -16.94 -11.16
CA PRO A 6 19.76 -17.28 -10.61
C PRO A 6 20.90 -16.37 -11.13
N VAL A 7 20.63 -15.50 -12.11
CA VAL A 7 21.52 -14.42 -12.54
C VAL A 7 21.79 -13.41 -11.43
N TRP A 8 20.90 -13.30 -10.45
CA TRP A 8 21.15 -12.41 -9.33
C TRP A 8 22.24 -12.96 -8.41
N HIS A 9 22.30 -14.28 -8.15
CA HIS A 9 23.23 -14.94 -7.21
C HIS A 9 24.71 -14.63 -7.53
N GLY A 10 25.28 -13.63 -6.82
CA GLY A 10 26.67 -13.20 -6.96
C GLY A 10 26.87 -11.70 -7.26
N SER A 11 25.79 -10.92 -7.38
CA SER A 11 25.88 -9.49 -7.71
C SER A 11 26.03 -8.61 -6.46
N ARG A 12 26.96 -7.65 -6.45
CA ARG A 12 27.21 -6.74 -5.30
C ARG A 12 25.97 -5.92 -4.88
N SER A 13 24.98 -5.80 -5.77
CA SER A 13 23.70 -5.11 -5.61
C SER A 13 22.51 -6.03 -5.26
N GLU A 14 22.71 -7.35 -5.10
CA GLU A 14 21.64 -8.29 -4.68
C GLU A 14 21.08 -7.97 -3.30
N LEU A 15 21.96 -7.77 -2.32
CA LEU A 15 21.59 -7.54 -0.93
C LEU A 15 20.68 -6.31 -0.76
N PRO A 16 20.98 -5.11 -1.29
CA PRO A 16 20.09 -3.96 -1.17
C PRO A 16 18.78 -4.12 -1.96
N PHE A 17 18.80 -4.83 -3.11
CA PHE A 17 17.60 -5.11 -3.89
C PHE A 17 16.67 -6.09 -3.17
N LEU A 18 17.19 -7.23 -2.71
CA LEU A 18 16.44 -8.25 -1.97
C LEU A 18 15.94 -7.71 -0.62
N ASN A 19 16.71 -6.85 0.06
CA ASN A 19 16.26 -6.22 1.29
C ASN A 19 15.10 -5.24 1.06
N SER A 20 15.19 -4.41 0.02
CA SER A 20 14.10 -3.50 -0.37
C SER A 20 12.85 -4.26 -0.85
N LEU A 21 13.03 -5.38 -1.55
CA LEU A 21 11.94 -6.26 -1.98
C LEU A 21 11.28 -6.93 -0.79
N LYS A 22 12.07 -7.50 0.14
CA LYS A 22 11.57 -8.15 1.36
C LYS A 22 10.77 -7.18 2.22
N MET A 23 11.22 -5.93 2.36
CA MET A 23 10.47 -4.90 3.08
C MET A 23 9.11 -4.60 2.43
N LYS A 24 9.06 -4.41 1.10
CA LYS A 24 7.81 -4.17 0.37
C LYS A 24 6.86 -5.37 0.42
N MET A 25 7.39 -6.58 0.33
CA MET A 25 6.62 -7.82 0.44
C MET A 25 6.03 -8.01 1.85
N SER A 26 6.79 -7.65 2.89
CA SER A 26 6.31 -7.65 4.27
C SER A 26 5.14 -6.69 4.46
N ILE A 27 5.22 -5.49 3.87
CA ILE A 27 4.11 -4.52 3.89
C ILE A 27 2.87 -5.11 3.20
N LEU A 28 3.01 -5.66 1.99
CA LEU A 28 1.90 -6.29 1.26
C LEU A 28 1.23 -7.42 2.07
N LEU A 29 2.04 -8.29 2.67
CA LEU A 29 1.54 -9.38 3.52
C LEU A 29 0.85 -8.84 4.79
N GLY A 30 1.39 -7.79 5.40
CA GLY A 30 0.78 -7.12 6.55
C GLY A 30 -0.59 -6.53 6.21
N VAL A 31 -0.72 -5.85 5.06
CA VAL A 31 -2.01 -5.29 4.60
C VAL A 31 -3.02 -6.40 4.29
N ALA A 32 -2.58 -7.51 3.68
CA ALA A 32 -3.44 -8.66 3.45
C ALA A 32 -3.94 -9.28 4.77
N GLN A 33 -3.06 -9.43 5.76
CA GLN A 33 -3.42 -9.95 7.08
C GLN A 33 -4.38 -9.01 7.83
N MET A 34 -4.17 -7.69 7.77
CA MET A 34 -5.06 -6.71 8.38
C MET A 34 -6.46 -6.73 7.75
N ASN A 35 -6.55 -6.83 6.42
CA ASN A 35 -7.84 -6.97 5.72
C ASN A 35 -8.56 -8.26 6.12
N LEU A 36 -7.84 -9.36 6.32
CA LEU A 36 -8.41 -10.62 6.79
C LEU A 36 -8.95 -10.50 8.23
N GLY A 37 -8.24 -9.79 9.11
CA GLY A 37 -8.72 -9.49 10.47
C GLY A 37 -10.01 -8.67 10.48
N ILE A 38 -10.08 -7.65 9.62
CA ILE A 38 -11.29 -6.82 9.43
C ILE A 38 -12.45 -7.67 8.87
N LEU A 39 -12.17 -8.57 7.92
CA LEU A 39 -13.16 -9.51 7.38
C LEU A 39 -13.68 -10.47 8.45
N MET A 40 -12.81 -10.99 9.34
CA MET A 40 -13.23 -11.79 10.49
C MET A 40 -14.13 -11.00 11.44
N SER A 41 -13.78 -9.74 11.74
CA SER A 41 -14.61 -8.86 12.56
C SER A 41 -16.00 -8.65 11.95
N TYR A 42 -16.08 -8.51 10.62
CA TYR A 42 -17.35 -8.43 9.89
C TYR A 42 -18.18 -9.72 9.99
N PHE A 43 -17.57 -10.89 9.79
CA PHE A 43 -18.27 -12.17 9.96
C PHE A 43 -18.79 -12.34 11.39
N ASN A 44 -18.03 -11.90 12.39
CA ASN A 44 -18.45 -11.93 13.79
C ASN A 44 -19.66 -11.02 14.03
N ALA A 45 -19.61 -9.75 13.59
CA ALA A 45 -20.72 -8.82 13.74
C ALA A 45 -21.99 -9.27 12.98
N LYS A 46 -21.80 -9.92 11.82
CA LYS A 46 -22.89 -10.55 11.06
C LYS A 46 -23.54 -11.70 11.82
N PHE A 47 -22.75 -12.53 12.51
CA PHE A 47 -23.25 -13.63 13.35
C PHE A 47 -24.06 -13.11 14.55
N PHE A 48 -23.58 -12.08 15.24
CA PHE A 48 -24.26 -11.45 16.38
C PHE A 48 -25.44 -10.54 15.98
N ARG A 49 -25.75 -10.40 14.68
CA ARG A 49 -26.81 -9.52 14.13
C ARG A 49 -26.68 -8.04 14.56
N SER A 50 -25.53 -7.61 15.06
CA SER A 50 -25.27 -6.21 15.41
C SER A 50 -24.87 -5.44 14.16
N SER A 51 -25.86 -5.07 13.34
CA SER A 51 -25.63 -4.29 12.11
C SER A 51 -25.13 -2.87 12.39
N VAL A 52 -25.29 -2.38 13.62
CA VAL A 52 -24.82 -1.06 14.06
C VAL A 52 -23.30 -1.03 14.12
N ASP A 53 -22.65 -2.05 14.70
CA ASP A 53 -21.19 -2.13 14.77
C ASP A 53 -20.56 -2.26 13.38
N ILE A 54 -21.23 -2.93 12.44
CA ILE A 54 -20.75 -3.04 11.05
C ILE A 54 -20.71 -1.65 10.38
N TRP A 55 -21.78 -0.88 10.52
CA TRP A 55 -21.86 0.43 9.86
C TRP A 55 -20.96 1.48 10.51
N PHE A 56 -20.90 1.51 11.84
CA PHE A 56 -20.19 2.56 12.56
C PHE A 56 -18.72 2.24 12.89
N GLN A 57 -18.33 0.95 12.94
CA GLN A 57 -16.95 0.57 13.23
C GLN A 57 -16.24 0.00 12.00
N PHE A 58 -16.87 -0.94 11.29
CA PHE A 58 -16.22 -1.64 10.18
C PHE A 58 -16.06 -0.77 8.92
N ILE A 59 -17.09 -0.03 8.50
CA ILE A 59 -17.01 0.83 7.31
C ILE A 59 -15.90 1.91 7.45
N PRO A 60 -15.89 2.76 8.50
CA PRO A 60 -14.85 3.77 8.63
C PRO A 60 -13.45 3.16 8.80
N GLN A 61 -13.33 2.04 9.53
CA GLN A 61 -12.04 1.35 9.67
C GLN A 61 -11.54 0.77 8.34
N MET A 62 -12.44 0.22 7.51
CA MET A 62 -12.08 -0.32 6.20
C MET A 62 -11.68 0.79 5.22
N ILE A 63 -12.39 1.92 5.20
CA ILE A 63 -12.07 3.07 4.34
C ILE A 63 -10.72 3.66 4.72
N PHE A 64 -10.48 3.91 6.02
CA PHE A 64 -9.22 4.48 6.49
C PHE A 64 -8.02 3.56 6.23
N LEU A 65 -8.18 2.26 6.46
CA LEU A 65 -7.10 1.30 6.19
C LEU A 65 -6.83 1.17 4.68
N ASN A 66 -7.87 1.08 3.84
CA ASN A 66 -7.68 1.02 2.39
C ASN A 66 -7.13 2.32 1.82
N SER A 67 -7.50 3.48 2.37
CA SER A 67 -6.96 4.74 1.88
C SER A 67 -5.46 4.83 2.16
N LEU A 68 -5.00 4.55 3.37
CA LEU A 68 -3.56 4.66 3.67
C LEU A 68 -2.75 3.48 3.14
N PHE A 69 -3.11 2.27 3.55
CA PHE A 69 -2.31 1.09 3.26
C PHE A 69 -2.65 0.46 1.91
N GLY A 70 -3.88 0.60 1.42
CA GLY A 70 -4.25 0.20 0.07
C GLY A 70 -3.59 1.08 -0.99
N TYR A 71 -3.49 2.40 -0.76
CA TYR A 71 -2.73 3.28 -1.66
C TYR A 71 -1.25 2.95 -1.67
N LEU A 72 -0.66 2.67 -0.51
CA LEU A 72 0.74 2.22 -0.44
C LEU A 72 0.98 0.92 -1.21
N SER A 73 0.07 -0.06 -1.08
CA SER A 73 0.21 -1.33 -1.80
C SER A 73 0.09 -1.14 -3.31
N LEU A 74 -0.84 -0.30 -3.77
CA LEU A 74 -0.98 0.08 -5.18
C LEU A 74 0.29 0.78 -5.71
N LEU A 75 0.88 1.72 -4.96
CA LEU A 75 2.14 2.37 -5.34
C LEU A 75 3.30 1.36 -5.48
N ILE A 76 3.37 0.34 -4.62
CA ILE A 76 4.38 -0.73 -4.71
C ILE A 76 4.20 -1.52 -6.01
N ILE A 77 2.97 -1.95 -6.32
CA ILE A 77 2.63 -2.73 -7.52
C ILE A 77 2.95 -1.92 -8.77
N VAL A 78 2.59 -0.65 -8.79
CA VAL A 78 2.83 0.24 -9.91
C VAL A 78 4.31 0.48 -10.12
N LYS A 79 5.07 0.70 -9.05
CA LYS A 79 6.53 0.83 -9.15
C LYS A 79 7.15 -0.44 -9.75
N TRP A 80 6.62 -1.62 -9.43
CA TRP A 80 7.05 -2.88 -10.05
C TRP A 80 6.68 -2.95 -11.54
N CYS A 81 5.49 -2.50 -11.95
CA CYS A 81 5.08 -2.47 -13.36
C CYS A 81 5.85 -1.44 -14.19
N THR A 82 6.15 -0.26 -13.63
CA THR A 82 6.74 0.88 -14.35
C THR A 82 8.28 0.88 -14.29
N GLY A 83 8.88 0.18 -13.34
CA GLY A 83 10.35 0.14 -13.17
C GLY A 83 10.97 1.47 -12.73
N SER A 84 10.15 2.47 -12.38
CA SER A 84 10.61 3.82 -12.04
C SER A 84 11.38 3.85 -10.72
N LYS A 85 12.35 4.78 -10.59
CA LYS A 85 13.19 4.95 -9.40
C LYS A 85 12.50 5.69 -8.26
N ALA A 86 11.27 6.17 -8.44
CA ALA A 86 10.55 7.01 -7.49
C ALA A 86 10.50 6.47 -6.05
N ASP A 87 10.86 7.31 -5.07
CA ASP A 87 10.95 6.92 -3.66
C ASP A 87 9.57 6.91 -2.97
N LEU A 88 9.03 5.70 -2.71
CA LEU A 88 7.70 5.56 -2.11
C LEU A 88 7.57 6.23 -0.75
N TYR A 89 8.63 6.20 0.06
CA TYR A 89 8.63 6.81 1.40
C TYR A 89 8.48 8.32 1.32
N HIS A 90 9.15 8.97 0.36
CA HIS A 90 8.98 10.41 0.13
C HIS A 90 7.53 10.71 -0.25
N ILE A 91 6.94 9.92 -1.17
CA ILE A 91 5.54 10.10 -1.59
C ILE A 91 4.56 9.97 -0.42
N MET A 92 4.78 9.01 0.50
CA MET A 92 3.96 8.86 1.70
C MET A 92 4.09 10.04 2.67
N ILE A 93 5.32 10.51 2.92
CA ILE A 93 5.55 11.62 3.86
C ILE A 93 4.94 12.92 3.31
N TYR A 94 5.15 13.18 2.01
CA TYR A 94 4.59 14.38 1.35
C TYR A 94 3.07 14.33 1.23
N MET A 95 2.46 13.15 1.13
CA MET A 95 0.99 13.02 1.18
C MET A 95 0.40 13.62 2.47
N PHE A 96 1.05 13.43 3.61
CA PHE A 96 0.58 13.98 4.89
C PHE A 96 1.03 15.43 5.13
N LEU A 97 2.23 15.80 4.68
CA LEU A 97 2.82 17.11 4.99
C LEU A 97 2.36 18.20 4.02
N SER A 98 2.19 17.91 2.73
CA SER A 98 1.78 18.86 1.70
C SER A 98 1.25 18.14 0.45
N PRO A 99 -0.04 17.74 0.42
CA PRO A 99 -0.64 16.95 -0.66
C PRO A 99 -0.75 17.70 -2.01
N THR A 100 -0.49 19.00 -2.03
CA THR A 100 -0.65 19.88 -3.21
C THR A 100 0.68 20.22 -3.90
N ASP A 101 1.81 19.84 -3.31
CA ASP A 101 3.13 20.19 -3.85
C ASP A 101 3.43 19.42 -5.16
N ASP A 102 4.21 20.04 -6.05
CA ASP A 102 4.54 19.44 -7.35
C ASP A 102 5.63 18.37 -7.17
N LEU A 103 5.22 17.10 -7.23
CA LEU A 103 6.14 15.97 -7.06
C LEU A 103 7.19 15.83 -8.18
N GLY A 104 7.18 16.69 -9.21
CA GLY A 104 8.21 16.75 -10.26
C GLY A 104 8.57 15.38 -10.84
N GLU A 105 9.83 14.97 -10.68
CA GLU A 105 10.40 13.68 -11.11
C GLU A 105 9.81 12.43 -10.39
N ASN A 106 9.06 12.61 -9.30
CA ASN A 106 8.46 11.52 -8.52
C ASN A 106 6.98 11.26 -8.83
N GLN A 107 6.43 11.89 -9.88
CA GLN A 107 5.06 11.68 -10.31
C GLN A 107 4.92 10.30 -10.97
N LEU A 108 4.32 9.31 -10.29
CA LEU A 108 4.14 7.96 -10.84
C LEU A 108 3.02 7.90 -11.88
N PHE A 109 2.00 8.75 -11.78
CA PHE A 109 0.88 8.78 -12.72
C PHE A 109 0.29 10.18 -12.94
N PRO A 110 -0.24 10.45 -14.14
CA PRO A 110 -1.10 11.61 -14.35
C PRO A 110 -2.37 11.46 -13.50
N GLY A 111 -2.63 12.43 -12.60
CA GLY A 111 -3.78 12.41 -11.69
C GLY A 111 -3.49 11.99 -10.23
N GLN A 112 -2.21 11.75 -9.88
CA GLN A 112 -1.81 11.39 -8.52
C GLN A 112 -2.26 12.42 -7.45
N LYS A 113 -2.25 13.72 -7.79
CA LYS A 113 -2.73 14.79 -6.90
C LYS A 113 -4.22 14.60 -6.54
N THR A 114 -5.06 14.33 -7.54
CA THR A 114 -6.50 14.11 -7.34
C THR A 114 -6.75 12.85 -6.51
N ALA A 115 -6.02 11.76 -6.78
CA ALA A 115 -6.12 10.54 -5.98
C ALA A 115 -5.72 10.79 -4.53
N GLN A 116 -4.58 11.45 -4.27
CA GLN A 116 -4.16 11.79 -2.91
C GLN A 116 -5.17 12.67 -2.17
N LEU A 117 -5.75 13.65 -2.85
CA LEU A 117 -6.75 14.55 -2.25
C LEU A 117 -8.07 13.82 -1.96
N VAL A 118 -8.54 12.95 -2.85
CA VAL A 118 -9.73 12.12 -2.65
C VAL A 118 -9.53 11.08 -1.54
N LEU A 119 -8.31 10.58 -1.37
CA LEU A 119 -7.98 9.61 -0.33
C LEU A 119 -7.83 10.21 1.07
N LEU A 120 -7.54 11.51 1.15
CA LEU A 120 -7.28 12.23 2.40
C LEU A 120 -8.53 12.95 2.93
N LEU A 121 -9.53 13.17 2.07
CA LEU A 121 -10.83 13.78 2.37
C LEU A 121 -11.84 12.74 2.86
#